data_AF-A0A1X7V2H1-F1
#
_entry.id   AF-A0A1X7V2H1-F1
#
_cell.length_a   1.000
_cell.length_b   1.000
_cell.length_c   1.000
_cell.angle_alpha   90.00
_cell.angle_beta   90.00
_cell.angle_gamma   90.00
#
_symmetry.space_group_name_H-M   'P 1'
#
loop_
_entity.id
_entity.type
_entity.pdbx_description
1 polymer ?
#
loop_
_entity_poly.entity_id
_entity_poly.type
_entity_poly.pdbx_seq_one_letter_code
_entity_poly.pdbx_strand_id
1 'polypeptide(L)'
;MRLVDHFSFYRYFHMSPSRFDDLLCRVKPFIVRKTTQLREPVLADERLSVTLRYLVTGDSMQAISFSYRLGHFTVSYIIEETCQAIWRALSVEFLQPPKSIDKWKKISEGFADIWNFPHCIGAIDGKHILMQAPPNV
;
A
#
# COMPACT_ATOMS: atom_id res chain seq x y z
N MET A 1 11.20 -0.68 -17.67
CA MET A 1 9.88 -0.03 -17.52
C MET A 1 10.02 1.37 -16.92
N ARG A 2 10.52 1.50 -15.69
CA ARG A 2 10.63 2.76 -14.95
C ARG A 2 11.31 3.95 -15.66
N LEU A 3 12.35 3.70 -16.46
CA LEU A 3 13.15 4.75 -17.12
C LEU A 3 12.81 4.97 -18.61
N VAL A 4 11.93 4.13 -19.18
CA VAL A 4 11.78 4.01 -20.64
C VAL A 4 10.31 4.10 -21.07
N ASP A 5 9.39 3.62 -20.24
CA ASP A 5 7.96 3.61 -20.54
C ASP A 5 7.17 4.00 -19.29
N HIS A 6 6.94 5.30 -19.14
CA HIS A 6 6.19 5.87 -18.03
C HIS A 6 4.71 5.47 -18.07
N PHE A 7 4.14 5.22 -19.25
CA PHE A 7 2.74 4.84 -19.38
C PHE A 7 2.51 3.42 -18.85
N SER A 8 3.34 2.47 -19.28
CA SER A 8 3.27 1.11 -18.75
C SER A 8 3.62 1.07 -17.26
N PHE A 9 4.57 1.90 -16.81
CA PHE A 9 4.89 2.01 -15.38
C PHE A 9 3.68 2.48 -14.57
N TYR A 10 2.99 3.52 -15.04
CA TYR A 10 1.78 4.02 -14.39
C TYR A 10 0.67 2.98 -14.41
N ARG A 11 0.45 2.27 -15.52
CA ARG A 11 -0.53 1.16 -15.57
C ARG A 11 -0.18 0.02 -14.62
N TYR A 12 1.10 -0.22 -14.39
CA TYR A 12 1.55 -1.34 -13.58
C TYR A 12 1.50 -1.04 -12.08
N PHE A 13 1.81 0.19 -11.66
CA PHE A 13 1.91 0.61 -10.25
C PHE A 13 0.88 1.66 -9.80
N HIS A 14 0.04 2.17 -10.71
CA HIS A 14 -0.89 3.29 -10.47
C HIS A 14 -0.21 4.55 -9.89
N MET A 15 1.09 4.72 -10.19
CA MET A 15 1.87 5.88 -9.78
C MET A 15 2.93 6.22 -10.81
N SER A 16 3.28 7.50 -10.90
CA SER A 16 4.38 7.96 -11.75
C SER A 16 5.74 7.48 -11.22
N PRO A 17 6.77 7.33 -12.06
CA PRO A 17 8.12 6.98 -11.62
C PRO A 17 8.68 7.88 -10.53
N SER A 18 8.46 9.21 -10.62
CA SER A 18 8.93 10.17 -9.61
C SER A 18 8.29 9.95 -8.24
N ARG A 19 6.97 9.73 -8.18
CA ARG A 19 6.28 9.35 -6.94
C ARG A 19 6.78 8.03 -6.37
N PHE A 20 7.10 7.06 -7.22
CA PHE A 20 7.74 5.82 -6.78
C PHE A 20 9.13 6.10 -6.19
N ASP A 21 9.97 6.93 -6.83
CA ASP A 21 11.28 7.36 -6.31
C ASP A 21 11.16 8.02 -4.94
N ASP A 22 10.21 8.94 -4.78
CA ASP A 22 9.96 9.63 -3.52
C ASP A 22 9.53 8.66 -2.41
N LEU A 23 8.62 7.73 -2.74
CA LEU A 23 8.18 6.70 -1.82
C LEU A 23 9.34 5.76 -1.44
N LEU A 24 10.12 5.33 -2.43
CA LEU A 24 11.30 4.50 -2.22
C LEU A 24 12.30 5.19 -1.29
N CYS A 25 12.58 6.48 -1.50
CA CYS A 25 13.50 7.23 -0.64
C CYS A 25 13.06 7.22 0.83
N ARG A 26 11.75 7.35 1.09
CA ARG A 26 11.16 7.35 2.43
C ARG A 26 11.14 5.96 3.08
N VAL A 27 10.90 4.92 2.29
CA VAL A 27 10.70 3.54 2.78
C VAL A 27 12.04 2.78 2.87
N LYS A 28 13.00 3.07 1.98
CA LYS A 28 14.29 2.38 1.87
C LYS A 28 15.04 2.20 3.20
N PRO A 29 15.11 3.19 4.12
CA PRO A 29 15.78 3.02 5.41
C PRO A 29 15.25 1.83 6.25
N PHE A 30 14.00 1.42 6.01
CA PHE A 30 13.33 0.38 6.79
C PHE A 30 13.31 -1.00 6.12
N ILE A 31 13.66 -1.09 4.83
CA ILE A 31 13.53 -2.35 4.04
C ILE A 31 14.85 -2.81 3.39
N VAL A 32 15.93 -2.04 3.51
CA VAL A 32 17.25 -2.43 3.01
C VAL A 32 17.77 -3.61 3.82
N ARG A 33 18.24 -4.63 3.11
CA ARG A 33 18.85 -5.83 3.67
C ARG A 33 20.36 -5.77 3.53
N LYS A 34 21.07 -6.32 4.52
CA LYS A 34 22.53 -6.47 4.46
C LYS A 34 22.88 -7.55 3.47
N THR A 35 23.86 -7.28 2.61
CA THR A 35 24.47 -8.29 1.74
C THR A 35 25.18 -9.34 2.60
N THR A 36 25.00 -10.61 2.27
CA THR A 36 25.67 -11.73 2.93
C THR A 36 26.50 -12.50 1.90
N GLN A 37 27.46 -13.30 2.35
CA GLN A 37 28.31 -14.11 1.47
C GLN A 37 27.56 -15.27 0.79
N LEU A 38 26.33 -15.57 1.19
CA LEU A 38 25.56 -16.71 0.70
C LEU A 38 24.69 -16.36 -0.51
N ARG A 39 23.96 -15.24 -0.42
CA ARG A 39 23.00 -14.83 -1.44
C ARG A 39 22.84 -13.31 -1.42
N GLU A 40 22.74 -12.74 -2.60
CA GLU A 40 22.35 -11.34 -2.78
C GLU A 40 20.91 -11.12 -2.29
N PRO A 41 20.68 -10.11 -1.44
CA PRO A 41 19.34 -9.81 -0.97
C PRO A 41 18.50 -9.19 -2.09
N VAL A 42 17.19 -9.41 -2.02
CA VAL A 42 16.21 -8.67 -2.83
C VAL A 42 16.34 -7.18 -2.54
N LEU A 43 16.58 -6.37 -3.57
CA LEU A 43 16.87 -4.94 -3.44
C LEU A 43 15.65 -4.16 -2.95
N ALA A 44 15.87 -3.00 -2.32
CA ALA A 44 14.79 -2.21 -1.72
C ALA A 44 13.73 -1.74 -2.75
N ASP A 45 14.17 -1.40 -3.96
CA ASP A 45 13.28 -1.01 -5.07
C ASP A 45 12.47 -2.21 -5.59
N GLU A 46 13.08 -3.39 -5.68
CA GLU A 46 12.38 -4.62 -6.04
C GLU A 46 11.37 -5.03 -4.97
N ARG A 47 11.74 -4.96 -3.69
CA ARG A 47 10.85 -5.22 -2.56
C ARG A 47 9.64 -4.28 -2.57
N LEU A 48 9.85 -2.98 -2.81
CA LEU A 48 8.77 -2.02 -2.96
C LEU A 48 7.90 -2.34 -4.18
N SER A 49 8.51 -2.74 -5.30
CA SER A 49 7.78 -3.13 -6.51
C SER A 49 6.86 -4.32 -6.28
N VAL A 50 7.35 -5.38 -5.61
CA VAL A 50 6.56 -6.57 -5.25
C VAL A 50 5.34 -6.17 -4.43
N THR A 51 5.54 -5.36 -3.39
CA THR A 51 4.47 -4.94 -2.49
C THR A 51 3.45 -4.04 -3.19
N LEU A 52 3.90 -3.05 -3.97
CA LEU A 52 3.00 -2.19 -4.71
C LEU A 52 2.19 -2.97 -5.75
N ARG A 53 2.81 -3.94 -6.43
CA ARG A 53 2.08 -4.78 -7.38
C ARG A 53 0.95 -5.53 -6.69
N TYR A 54 1.23 -6.14 -5.53
CA TYR A 54 0.22 -6.81 -4.72
C TYR A 54 -0.92 -5.88 -4.29
N LEU A 55 -0.60 -4.66 -3.83
CA LEU A 55 -1.59 -3.68 -3.38
C LEU A 55 -2.45 -3.13 -4.52
N VAL A 56 -1.88 -3.00 -5.71
CA VAL A 56 -2.56 -2.46 -6.90
C VAL A 56 -3.51 -3.49 -7.50
N THR A 57 -3.11 -4.76 -7.63
CA THR A 57 -3.94 -5.77 -8.31
C THR A 57 -4.83 -6.57 -7.38
N GLY A 58 -4.44 -6.73 -6.10
CA GLY A 58 -5.07 -7.69 -5.21
C GLY A 58 -4.84 -9.15 -5.63
N ASP A 59 -3.84 -9.42 -6.48
CA ASP A 59 -3.49 -10.78 -6.89
C ASP A 59 -3.03 -11.64 -5.70
N SER A 60 -3.11 -12.96 -5.86
CA SER A 60 -2.56 -13.89 -4.87
C SER A 60 -1.03 -13.76 -4.78
N MET A 61 -0.48 -13.99 -3.58
CA MET A 61 0.97 -13.98 -3.37
C MET A 61 1.68 -15.05 -4.22
N GLN A 62 0.98 -16.14 -4.59
CA GLN A 62 1.46 -17.14 -5.54
C GLN A 62 1.64 -16.56 -6.95
N ALA A 63 0.68 -15.78 -7.46
CA ALA A 63 0.81 -15.15 -8.77
C ALA A 63 1.95 -14.11 -8.79
N ILE A 64 2.10 -13.35 -7.71
CA ILE A 64 3.22 -12.40 -7.53
C ILE A 64 4.57 -13.15 -7.47
N SER A 65 4.62 -14.28 -6.75
CA SER A 65 5.79 -15.16 -6.66
C SER A 65 6.27 -15.61 -8.04
N PHE A 66 5.36 -16.04 -8.92
CA PHE A 66 5.72 -16.40 -10.29
C PHE A 66 6.20 -15.20 -11.10
N SER A 67 5.52 -14.05 -10.98
CA SER A 67 5.83 -12.83 -11.75
C SER A 67 7.23 -12.26 -11.43
N TYR A 68 7.61 -12.27 -10.15
CA TYR A 68 8.90 -11.76 -9.69
C TYR A 68 9.97 -12.85 -9.52
N ARG A 69 9.64 -14.12 -9.78
CA ARG A 69 10.54 -15.28 -9.61
C ARG A 69 11.12 -15.37 -8.20
N LEU A 70 10.31 -15.03 -7.21
CA LEU A 70 10.63 -15.10 -5.78
C LEU A 70 9.89 -16.27 -5.15
N GLY A 71 10.43 -16.84 -4.06
CA GLY A 71 9.72 -17.88 -3.33
C GLY A 71 8.47 -17.32 -2.65
N HIS A 72 7.39 -18.11 -2.59
CA HIS A 72 6.13 -17.69 -1.98
C HIS A 72 6.30 -17.08 -0.57
N PHE A 73 7.07 -17.75 0.30
CA PHE A 73 7.36 -17.24 1.65
C PHE A 73 8.16 -15.93 1.62
N THR A 74 9.08 -15.78 0.67
CA THR A 74 9.84 -14.53 0.47
C THR A 74 8.91 -13.39 0.07
N VAL A 75 7.96 -13.63 -0.83
CA VAL A 75 6.95 -12.64 -1.22
C VAL A 75 6.08 -12.24 -0.04
N SER A 76 5.52 -13.20 0.69
CA SER A 76 4.71 -12.93 1.88
C SER A 76 5.45 -12.04 2.87
N TYR A 77 6.71 -12.36 3.15
CA TYR A 77 7.55 -11.61 4.08
C TYR A 77 7.89 -10.20 3.56
N ILE A 78 8.20 -10.07 2.26
CA ILE A 78 8.44 -8.77 1.63
C ILE A 78 7.21 -7.87 1.73
N ILE A 79 6.02 -8.41 1.43
CA ILE A 79 4.77 -7.67 1.48
C ILE A 79 4.53 -7.15 2.89
N GLU A 80 4.61 -8.02 3.90
CA GLU A 80 4.39 -7.64 5.29
C GLU A 80 5.35 -6.55 5.76
N GLU A 81 6.67 -6.77 5.61
CA GLU A 81 7.70 -5.83 6.08
C GLU A 81 7.61 -4.48 5.37
N THR A 82 7.35 -4.50 4.06
CA THR A 82 7.26 -3.28 3.26
C THR A 82 5.97 -2.52 3.56
N CYS A 83 4.85 -3.18 3.80
CA CYS A 83 3.62 -2.52 4.26
C CYS A 83 3.82 -1.81 5.61
N GLN A 84 4.49 -2.47 6.56
CA GLN A 84 4.83 -1.85 7.84
C GLN A 84 5.77 -0.65 7.65
N ALA A 85 6.74 -0.76 6.75
CA ALA A 85 7.65 0.34 6.44
C ALA A 85 6.94 1.53 5.77
N ILE A 86 6.01 1.29 4.84
CA ILE A 86 5.16 2.32 4.24
C ILE A 86 4.33 3.01 5.33
N TRP A 87 3.70 2.25 6.21
CA TRP A 87 2.95 2.80 7.33
C TRP A 87 3.83 3.70 8.22
N ARG A 88 5.01 3.23 8.62
CA ARG A 88 5.95 4.01 9.45
C ARG A 88 6.40 5.30 8.76
N ALA A 89 6.66 5.24 7.45
CA ALA A 89 7.17 6.36 6.69
C ALA A 89 6.11 7.43 6.37
N LEU A 90 4.82 7.05 6.25
CA LEU A 90 3.77 7.94 5.74
C LEU A 90 2.68 8.29 6.76
N SER A 91 2.37 7.42 7.73
CA SER A 91 1.20 7.59 8.61
C SER A 91 1.19 8.92 9.36
N VAL A 92 2.35 9.38 9.79
CA VAL A 92 2.49 10.65 10.53
C VAL A 92 2.18 11.86 9.66
N GLU A 93 2.44 11.83 8.36
CA GLU A 93 2.20 12.97 7.47
C GLU A 93 0.78 12.93 6.89
N PHE A 94 0.31 11.74 6.50
CA PHE A 94 -0.91 11.61 5.68
C PHE A 94 -2.13 11.09 6.43
N LEU A 95 -1.97 10.45 7.59
CA LEU A 95 -3.05 9.78 8.32
C LEU A 95 -3.20 10.29 9.77
N GLN A 96 -2.90 11.57 10.02
CA GLN A 96 -3.11 12.14 11.36
C GLN A 96 -4.60 12.26 11.66
N PRO A 97 -5.10 11.61 12.73
CA PRO A 97 -6.47 11.82 13.16
C PRO A 97 -6.67 13.24 13.71
N PRO A 98 -7.90 13.77 13.64
CA PRO A 98 -8.28 15.00 14.34
C PRO A 98 -7.91 14.93 15.83
N LYS A 99 -7.25 15.99 16.32
CA LYS A 99 -6.69 16.05 17.69
C LYS A 99 -7.67 16.61 18.74
N SER A 100 -8.87 17.01 18.35
CA SER A 100 -9.86 17.60 19.26
C SER A 100 -11.28 17.21 18.90
N ILE A 101 -12.16 17.19 19.91
CA ILE A 101 -13.60 16.92 19.76
C ILE A 101 -14.23 17.88 18.74
N ASP A 102 -13.86 19.16 18.77
CA ASP A 102 -14.44 20.15 17.84
C ASP A 102 -14.06 19.88 16.38
N LYS A 103 -12.85 19.38 16.12
CA LYS A 103 -12.47 18.97 14.75
C LYS A 103 -13.26 17.75 14.30
N TRP A 104 -13.50 16.78 15.19
CA TRP A 104 -14.36 15.63 14.89
C TRP A 104 -15.81 16.05 14.61
N LYS A 105 -16.37 16.96 15.41
CA LYS A 105 -17.71 17.53 15.20
C LYS A 105 -17.79 18.21 13.85
N LYS A 106 -16.82 19.05 13.50
CA LYS A 106 -16.78 19.75 12.21
C LYS A 106 -16.77 18.78 11.00
N ILE A 107 -16.09 17.64 11.12
CA ILE A 107 -16.12 16.61 10.07
C ILE A 107 -17.52 15.99 9.98
N SER A 108 -18.10 15.60 11.13
CA SER A 108 -19.45 15.04 11.19
C SER A 108 -20.52 15.99 10.64
N GLU A 109 -20.42 17.29 10.96
CA GLU A 109 -21.31 18.32 10.43
C GLU A 109 -21.17 18.41 8.91
N GLY A 110 -19.94 18.43 8.38
CA GLY A 110 -19.73 18.44 6.93
C GLY A 110 -20.34 17.25 6.20
N PHE A 111 -20.27 16.04 6.78
CA PHE A 111 -20.95 14.87 6.21
C PHE A 111 -22.47 14.94 6.32
N ALA A 112 -23.00 15.47 7.44
CA ALA A 112 -24.43 15.69 7.59
C ALA A 112 -24.96 16.70 6.55
N ASP A 113 -24.27 17.82 6.38
CA ASP A 113 -24.73 18.93 5.54
C ASP A 113 -24.66 18.59 4.04
N ILE A 114 -23.59 17.93 3.61
CA ILE A 114 -23.35 17.65 2.18
C ILE A 114 -24.04 16.36 1.74
N TRP A 115 -24.05 15.34 2.61
CA TRP A 115 -24.43 13.96 2.24
C TRP A 115 -25.62 13.42 3.03
N ASN A 116 -26.22 14.21 3.93
CA ASN A 116 -27.23 13.75 4.87
C ASN A 116 -26.78 12.50 5.65
N PHE A 117 -25.50 12.44 6.00
CA PHE A 117 -24.88 11.30 6.67
C PHE A 117 -24.32 11.72 8.05
N PRO A 118 -25.21 11.85 9.06
CA PRO A 118 -24.81 12.36 10.37
C PRO A 118 -23.89 11.39 11.11
N HIS A 119 -23.10 11.93 12.05
CA HIS A 119 -22.13 11.18 12.86
C HIS A 119 -20.98 10.52 12.09
N CYS A 120 -20.83 10.81 10.79
CA CYS A 120 -19.72 10.31 9.99
C CYS A 120 -18.44 11.10 10.29
N ILE A 121 -17.44 10.40 10.80
CA ILE A 121 -16.17 11.01 11.22
C ILE A 121 -15.07 10.90 10.17
N GLY A 122 -15.37 10.33 9.01
CA GLY A 122 -14.43 10.13 7.92
C GLY A 122 -14.92 9.05 6.96
N ALA A 123 -14.32 9.04 5.78
CA ALA A 123 -14.52 8.02 4.78
C ALA A 123 -13.16 7.42 4.40
N ILE A 124 -13.15 6.11 4.21
CA ILE A 124 -12.06 5.40 3.56
C ILE A 124 -12.66 4.94 2.22
N ASP A 125 -11.92 5.13 1.13
CA ASP A 125 -12.36 4.67 -0.18
C ASP A 125 -12.62 3.15 -0.20
N GLY A 126 -13.32 2.68 -1.24
CA GLY A 126 -13.84 1.33 -1.34
C GLY A 126 -12.79 0.24 -1.11
N LYS A 127 -13.11 -0.70 -0.21
CA LYS A 127 -12.46 -2.01 -0.10
C LYS A 127 -13.39 -3.05 -0.71
N HIS A 128 -12.92 -3.80 -1.71
CA HIS A 128 -13.63 -5.01 -2.14
C HIS A 128 -13.57 -6.05 -1.01
N ILE A 129 -14.70 -6.29 -0.36
CA ILE A 129 -14.86 -7.34 0.64
C ILE A 129 -15.62 -8.49 -0.04
N LEU A 130 -14.94 -9.63 -0.20
CA LEU A 130 -15.59 -10.87 -0.62
C LEU A 130 -16.56 -11.30 0.48
N MET A 131 -17.86 -11.18 0.22
CA MET A 131 -18.90 -11.71 1.09
C MET A 131 -19.32 -13.09 0.59
N GLN A 132 -19.13 -14.12 1.42
CA GLN A 132 -19.73 -15.42 1.16
C GLN A 132 -21.19 -15.37 1.60
N ALA A 133 -22.11 -15.69 0.69
CA ALA A 133 -23.52 -15.80 1.02
C ALA A 133 -23.72 -16.88 2.10
N PRO A 134 -24.60 -16.66 3.09
CA PRO A 134 -24.94 -17.70 4.05
C PRO A 134 -25.53 -18.92 3.32
N PRO A 135 -25.34 -20.15 3.86
CA PRO A 135 -26.06 -21.32 3.36
C PRO A 135 -27.56 -21.05 3.40
N ASN A 136 -28.30 -21.47 2.37
CA ASN A 136 -29.76 -21.27 2.28
C ASN A 136 -30.44 -21.63 3.61
N VAL A 137 -31.00 -20.62 4.29
CA VAL A 137 -31.87 -20.78 5.46
C VAL A 137 -33.30 -20.88 4.99
#